data_AF-A0A2M7AEJ3-F1
#
_entry.id   AF-A0A2M7AEJ3-F1
#
_cell.length_a   1.000
_cell.length_b   1.000
_cell.length_c   1.000
_cell.angle_alpha   90.00
_cell.angle_beta   90.00
_cell.angle_gamma   90.00
#
_symmetry.space_group_name_H-M   'P 1'
#
loop_
_entity.id
_entity.type
_entity.pdbx_description
1 polymer ?
#
loop_
_entity_poly.entity_id
_entity_poly.type
_entity_poly.pdbx_seq_one_letter_code
_entity_poly.pdbx_strand_id
1 'polypeptide(L)'
;MKCKQVKRLINDYLEARLLAPERAGMETHLGACDSCRGTLRATQVAIQTLGELPPQQVSEDFWMKLECRLPDKSPMCNRIATGLVDWLAWPPHRLAAAGVGIAVASALLFIGSHGQRENVEIGLTHYQPSAAYVMQCVEQHAAYAGDQTMPELAVPDSLVRDGKSRD
;
A
#
# COMPACT_ATOMS: atom_id res chain seq x y z
N MET A 1 -18.86 -8.19 -3.08
CA MET A 1 -17.73 -8.00 -2.14
C MET A 1 -18.19 -7.22 -0.90
N LYS A 2 -17.41 -7.24 0.20
CA LYS A 2 -17.79 -6.69 1.52
C LYS A 2 -17.26 -5.25 1.70
N CYS A 3 -17.91 -4.42 2.53
CA CYS A 3 -17.51 -3.03 2.76
C CYS A 3 -16.05 -2.88 3.25
N LYS A 4 -15.59 -3.74 4.19
CA LYS A 4 -14.19 -3.75 4.67
C LYS A 4 -13.20 -3.95 3.52
N GLN A 5 -13.55 -4.79 2.54
CA GLN A 5 -12.70 -5.04 1.37
C GLN A 5 -12.69 -3.85 0.43
N VAL A 6 -13.86 -3.26 0.14
CA VAL A 6 -13.96 -2.06 -0.70
C VAL A 6 -13.12 -0.91 -0.13
N LYS A 7 -13.24 -0.62 1.18
CA LYS A 7 -12.45 0.42 1.83
C LYS A 7 -10.94 0.24 1.69
N ARG A 8 -10.45 -1.00 1.67
CA ARG A 8 -9.02 -1.30 1.45
C ARG A 8 -8.59 -1.08 0.00
N LEU A 9 -9.48 -1.32 -0.96
CA LEU A 9 -9.19 -1.26 -2.40
C LEU A 9 -9.51 0.11 -3.03
N ILE A 10 -10.01 1.09 -2.27
CA ILE A 10 -10.37 2.42 -2.80
C ILE A 10 -9.19 3.09 -3.50
N ASN A 11 -7.99 3.09 -2.91
CA ASN A 11 -6.83 3.73 -3.52
C ASN A 11 -6.41 3.01 -4.82
N ASP A 12 -6.34 1.68 -4.79
CA ASP A 12 -6.02 0.89 -5.99
C ASP A 12 -7.07 1.06 -7.11
N TYR A 13 -8.34 1.28 -6.74
CA TYR A 13 -9.41 1.58 -7.69
C TYR A 13 -9.21 2.96 -8.35
N LEU A 14 -8.90 3.99 -7.55
CA LEU A 14 -8.65 5.35 -8.03
C LEU A 14 -7.39 5.43 -8.91
N GLU A 15 -6.36 4.68 -8.57
CA GLU A 15 -5.10 4.58 -9.33
C GLU A 15 -5.17 3.58 -10.50
N ALA A 16 -6.34 3.02 -10.76
CA ALA A 16 -6.60 2.03 -11.79
C ALA A 16 -5.73 0.75 -11.74
N ARG A 17 -5.25 0.37 -10.55
CA ARG A 17 -4.41 -0.82 -10.31
C ARG A 17 -5.19 -2.12 -10.06
N LEU A 18 -6.52 -2.07 -9.98
CA LEU A 18 -7.35 -3.27 -9.80
C LEU A 18 -7.47 -4.11 -11.08
N LEU A 19 -7.42 -5.43 -10.90
CA LEU A 19 -7.73 -6.39 -11.95
C LEU A 19 -9.23 -6.30 -12.33
N ALA A 20 -9.55 -6.66 -13.58
CA ALA A 20 -10.94 -6.63 -14.10
C ALA A 20 -12.01 -7.26 -13.17
N PRO A 21 -11.83 -8.47 -12.61
CA PRO A 21 -12.84 -9.05 -11.72
C PRO A 21 -13.01 -8.29 -10.40
N GLU A 22 -11.93 -7.71 -9.86
CA GLU A 22 -11.97 -6.93 -8.63
C GLU A 22 -12.66 -5.60 -8.85
N ARG A 23 -12.34 -4.93 -9.97
CA ARG A 23 -13.02 -3.71 -10.41
C ARG A 23 -14.52 -3.92 -10.60
N ALA A 24 -14.92 -4.96 -11.32
CA ALA A 24 -16.34 -5.26 -11.55
C ALA A 24 -17.11 -5.51 -10.25
N GLY A 25 -16.53 -6.28 -9.32
CA GLY A 25 -17.18 -6.50 -8.02
C GLY A 25 -17.22 -5.23 -7.16
N MET A 26 -16.24 -4.33 -7.29
CA MET A 26 -16.21 -3.05 -6.60
C MET A 26 -17.27 -2.10 -7.13
N GLU A 27 -17.39 -1.96 -8.45
CA GLU A 27 -18.44 -1.18 -9.11
C GLU A 27 -19.83 -1.68 -8.74
N THR A 28 -20.03 -3.00 -8.74
CA THR A 28 -21.29 -3.62 -8.27
C THR A 28 -21.61 -3.22 -6.84
N HIS A 29 -20.63 -3.26 -5.92
CA HIS A 29 -20.85 -2.88 -4.53
C HIS A 29 -21.09 -1.37 -4.38
N LEU A 30 -20.34 -0.54 -5.11
CA LEU A 30 -20.53 0.91 -5.14
C LEU A 30 -21.89 1.31 -5.72
N GLY A 31 -22.46 0.50 -6.62
CA GLY A 31 -23.84 0.67 -7.09
C GLY A 31 -24.90 0.43 -6.01
N ALA A 32 -24.63 -0.44 -5.05
CA ALA A 32 -25.58 -0.84 -4.01
C ALA A 32 -25.37 -0.18 -2.63
N CYS A 33 -24.19 0.40 -2.34
CA CYS A 33 -23.84 0.86 -0.99
C CYS A 33 -23.46 2.34 -0.91
N ASP A 34 -24.32 3.14 -0.27
CA ASP A 34 -24.10 4.57 -0.07
C ASP A 34 -22.88 4.91 0.79
N SER A 35 -22.61 4.16 1.86
CA SER A 35 -21.47 4.48 2.73
C SER A 35 -20.14 4.34 2.00
N CYS A 36 -20.03 3.33 1.14
CA CYS A 36 -18.83 3.08 0.35
C CYS A 36 -18.68 4.13 -0.77
N ARG A 37 -19.78 4.58 -1.39
CA ARG A 37 -19.77 5.74 -2.29
C ARG A 37 -19.30 7.01 -1.58
N GLY A 38 -19.80 7.26 -0.37
CA GLY A 38 -19.38 8.40 0.44
C GLY A 38 -17.88 8.37 0.74
N THR A 39 -17.35 7.20 1.08
CA THR A 39 -15.90 7.02 1.32
C THR A 39 -15.10 7.31 0.04
N LEU A 40 -15.51 6.76 -1.10
CA LEU A 40 -14.86 7.00 -2.39
C LEU A 40 -14.80 8.49 -2.75
N ARG A 41 -15.92 9.21 -2.59
CA ARG A 41 -16.00 10.66 -2.84
C ARG A 41 -15.09 11.44 -1.90
N ALA A 42 -15.09 11.12 -0.60
CA ALA A 42 -14.23 11.79 0.37
C ALA A 42 -12.74 11.62 0.02
N THR A 43 -12.34 10.41 -0.40
CA THR A 43 -10.97 10.17 -0.87
C THR A 43 -10.64 10.95 -2.14
N GLN A 44 -11.56 11.02 -3.11
CA GLN A 44 -11.36 11.83 -4.33
C GLN A 44 -11.18 13.32 -4.03
N VAL A 45 -12.01 13.87 -3.13
CA VAL A 45 -11.88 15.27 -2.69
C VAL A 45 -10.51 15.49 -2.05
N ALA A 46 -10.09 14.62 -1.13
CA ALA A 46 -8.77 14.74 -0.50
C ALA A 46 -7.62 14.75 -1.52
N ILE A 47 -7.65 13.87 -2.53
CA ILE A 47 -6.63 13.83 -3.58
C ILE A 47 -6.65 15.11 -4.42
N GLN A 48 -7.84 15.61 -4.78
CA GLN A 48 -7.97 16.85 -5.56
C GLN A 48 -7.42 18.05 -4.79
N THR A 49 -7.81 18.21 -3.52
CA THR A 49 -7.32 19.29 -2.66
C THR A 49 -5.80 19.22 -2.48
N LEU A 50 -5.24 18.02 -2.32
CA LEU A 50 -3.78 17.86 -2.24
C LEU A 50 -3.08 18.17 -3.56
N GLY A 51 -3.74 17.89 -4.70
CA GLY A 51 -3.22 18.18 -6.04
C GLY A 51 -3.20 19.67 -6.39
N GLU A 52 -3.95 20.52 -5.69
CA GLU A 52 -3.97 21.97 -5.87
C GLU A 52 -2.76 22.67 -5.21
N LEU A 53 -1.99 21.96 -4.38
CA LEU A 53 -0.82 22.53 -3.74
C LEU A 53 0.26 22.85 -4.79
N PRO A 54 0.94 24.00 -4.67
CA PRO A 54 2.02 24.36 -5.58
C PRO A 54 3.12 23.29 -5.51
N PRO A 55 3.69 22.89 -6.66
CA PRO A 55 4.78 21.91 -6.66
C PRO A 55 5.95 22.46 -5.87
N GLN A 56 6.42 21.69 -4.90
CA GLN A 56 7.57 22.07 -4.08
C GLN A 56 8.85 21.98 -4.93
N GLN A 57 9.54 23.10 -5.10
CA GLN A 57 10.85 23.10 -5.74
C GLN A 57 11.87 22.46 -4.80
N VAL A 58 12.47 21.36 -5.24
CA VAL A 58 13.59 20.73 -4.55
C VAL A 58 14.90 21.39 -4.99
N SER A 59 15.90 21.45 -4.11
CA SER A 59 17.24 21.92 -4.49
C SER A 59 17.86 21.02 -5.56
N GLU A 60 18.71 21.55 -6.43
CA GLU A 60 19.39 20.77 -7.49
C GLU A 60 20.14 19.55 -6.92
N ASP A 61 20.76 19.69 -5.74
CA ASP A 61 21.49 18.61 -5.04
C ASP A 61 20.60 17.62 -4.26
N PHE A 62 19.27 17.76 -4.33
CA PHE A 62 18.35 16.98 -3.49
C PHE A 62 18.54 15.47 -3.69
N TRP A 63 18.58 15.01 -4.95
CA TRP A 63 18.73 13.60 -5.29
C TRP A 63 20.07 13.04 -4.82
N MET A 64 21.16 13.77 -5.03
CA MET A 64 22.49 13.39 -4.53
C MET A 64 22.49 13.24 -3.00
N LYS A 65 21.93 14.21 -2.27
CA LYS A 65 21.85 14.16 -0.80
C LYS A 65 20.96 13.01 -0.31
N LEU A 66 19.90 12.70 -1.05
CA LEU A 66 18.99 11.60 -0.73
C LEU A 66 19.69 10.24 -0.92
N GLU A 67 20.37 10.05 -2.06
CA GLU A 67 21.14 8.84 -2.37
C GLU A 67 22.23 8.57 -1.32
N CYS A 68 22.98 9.60 -0.90
CA CYS A 68 23.97 9.44 0.16
C CYS A 68 23.39 9.02 1.52
N ARG A 69 22.09 9.25 1.77
CA ARG A 69 21.42 8.90 3.04
C ARG A 69 20.67 7.58 2.97
N LEU A 70 20.30 7.12 1.78
CA LEU A 70 19.63 5.84 1.60
C LEU A 70 20.64 4.72 1.92
N PRO A 71 20.38 3.88 2.95
CA PRO A 71 21.21 2.71 3.17
C PRO A 71 21.13 1.83 1.92
N ASP A 72 22.27 1.36 1.44
CA ASP A 72 22.36 0.47 0.28
C ASP A 72 21.63 -0.83 0.60
N LYS A 73 20.33 -0.88 0.27
CA LYS A 73 19.47 -2.03 0.45
C LYS A 73 19.43 -2.81 -0.85
N SER A 74 20.52 -3.48 -1.16
CA SER A 74 20.49 -4.61 -2.08
C SER A 74 21.36 -5.77 -1.60
N PRO A 75 20.79 -6.73 -0.85
CA PRO A 75 21.34 -8.06 -0.78
C PRO A 75 20.38 -9.06 -1.42
N MET A 76 20.04 -8.93 -2.71
CA MET A 76 19.20 -9.95 -3.38
C MET A 76 19.61 -10.38 -4.78
N CYS A 77 20.70 -9.85 -5.35
CA CYS A 77 21.14 -10.26 -6.69
C CYS A 77 22.61 -10.68 -6.74
N ASN A 78 23.04 -11.67 -5.94
CA ASN A 78 24.26 -12.44 -6.26
C ASN A 78 24.36 -13.85 -5.63
N ARG A 79 23.25 -14.56 -5.41
CA ARG A 79 23.28 -15.94 -4.87
C ARG A 79 22.69 -17.03 -5.76
N ILE A 80 22.18 -16.69 -6.95
CA ILE A 80 21.46 -17.63 -7.82
C ILE A 80 22.24 -17.95 -9.12
N ALA A 81 23.29 -17.20 -9.46
CA ALA A 81 23.93 -17.29 -10.78
C ALA A 81 25.01 -18.39 -10.94
N THR A 82 25.47 -19.06 -9.87
CA THR A 82 26.58 -20.04 -9.97
C THR A 82 26.16 -21.50 -9.84
N GLY A 83 24.97 -21.81 -9.29
CA GLY A 83 24.52 -23.21 -9.12
C GLY A 83 23.80 -23.81 -10.34
N LEU A 84 23.27 -22.97 -11.24
CA LEU A 84 22.47 -23.40 -12.40
C LEU A 84 23.33 -23.85 -13.58
N VAL A 85 24.57 -23.36 -13.68
CA VAL A 85 25.50 -23.71 -14.77
C VAL A 85 26.11 -25.10 -14.54
N ASP A 86 26.32 -25.50 -13.29
CA ASP A 86 26.83 -26.85 -12.94
C ASP A 86 25.79 -27.96 -13.09
N TRP A 87 24.49 -27.65 -12.96
CA TRP A 87 23.41 -28.63 -13.15
C TRP A 87 23.23 -29.05 -14.62
N LEU A 88 23.55 -28.15 -15.56
CA LEU A 88 23.39 -28.41 -16.99
C LEU A 88 24.57 -29.21 -17.60
N ALA A 89 25.65 -29.40 -16.85
CA ALA A 89 26.85 -30.13 -17.26
C ALA A 89 26.79 -31.64 -16.94
N TRP A 90 25.65 -32.19 -16.50
CA TRP A 90 25.52 -33.62 -16.18
C TRP A 90 25.05 -34.47 -17.38
N PRO A 91 25.57 -35.70 -17.53
CA PRO A 91 25.25 -36.57 -18.66
C PRO A 91 23.77 -37.05 -18.64
N PRO A 92 23.11 -37.17 -19.81
CA PRO A 92 21.65 -37.29 -19.95
C PRO A 92 21.03 -38.62 -19.47
N HIS A 93 21.82 -39.59 -19.01
CA HIS A 93 21.32 -40.93 -18.65
C HIS A 93 20.69 -41.02 -17.26
N ARG A 94 20.57 -39.91 -16.50
CA ARG A 94 19.94 -39.89 -15.16
C ARG A 94 18.52 -39.31 -15.11
N LEU A 95 17.90 -39.00 -16.25
CA LEU A 95 16.57 -38.37 -16.32
C LEU A 95 15.39 -39.33 -16.55
N ALA A 96 15.55 -40.65 -16.40
CA ALA A 96 14.44 -41.59 -16.57
C ALA A 96 13.60 -41.82 -15.29
N ALA A 97 14.12 -41.48 -14.10
CA ALA A 97 13.44 -41.74 -12.83
C ALA A 97 13.00 -40.48 -12.06
N ALA A 98 13.38 -39.28 -12.51
CA ALA A 98 13.17 -38.03 -11.76
C ALA A 98 11.94 -37.20 -12.19
N GLY A 99 11.33 -37.50 -13.35
CA GLY A 99 10.21 -36.72 -13.89
C GLY A 99 8.92 -36.81 -13.05
N VAL A 100 8.68 -37.96 -12.43
CA VAL A 100 7.46 -38.21 -11.63
C VAL A 100 7.47 -37.42 -10.32
N GLY A 101 8.64 -37.28 -9.68
CA GLY A 101 8.76 -36.55 -8.41
C GLY A 101 8.47 -35.06 -8.54
N ILE A 102 8.91 -34.44 -9.65
CA ILE A 102 8.72 -33.01 -9.90
C ILE A 102 7.24 -32.68 -10.15
N ALA A 103 6.51 -33.55 -10.87
CA ALA A 103 5.08 -33.37 -11.12
C ALA A 103 4.21 -33.50 -9.85
N VAL A 104 4.57 -34.42 -8.94
CA VAL A 104 3.86 -34.59 -7.67
C VAL A 104 4.17 -33.42 -6.72
N ALA A 105 5.42 -32.98 -6.64
CA ALA A 105 5.79 -31.82 -5.82
C ALA A 105 5.17 -30.52 -6.32
N SER A 106 5.11 -30.30 -7.64
CA SER A 106 4.46 -29.12 -8.21
C SER A 106 2.95 -29.14 -7.99
N ALA A 107 2.29 -30.30 -8.12
CA ALA A 107 0.86 -30.45 -7.80
C ALA A 107 0.57 -30.20 -6.31
N LEU A 108 1.39 -30.72 -5.39
CA LEU A 108 1.22 -30.50 -3.95
C LEU A 108 1.45 -29.03 -3.56
N LEU A 109 2.44 -28.36 -4.14
CA LEU A 109 2.67 -26.93 -3.94
C LEU A 109 1.57 -26.06 -4.54
N PHE A 110 1.01 -26.44 -5.70
CA PHE A 110 -0.09 -25.72 -6.34
C PHE A 110 -1.38 -25.86 -5.52
N ILE A 111 -1.70 -27.06 -5.03
CA ILE A 111 -2.86 -27.29 -4.16
C ILE A 111 -2.69 -26.60 -2.79
N GLY A 112 -1.48 -26.63 -2.21
CA GLY A 112 -1.18 -25.95 -0.95
C GLY A 112 -1.24 -24.42 -1.03
N SER A 113 -0.76 -23.84 -2.14
CA SER A 113 -0.79 -22.39 -2.35
C SER A 113 -2.19 -21.86 -2.72
N HIS A 114 -3.06 -22.69 -3.29
CA HIS A 114 -4.46 -22.34 -3.51
C HIS A 114 -5.31 -22.36 -2.22
N GLY A 115 -4.90 -23.13 -1.20
CA GLY A 115 -5.59 -23.23 0.09
C GLY A 115 -5.24 -22.14 1.11
N GLN A 116 -4.08 -21.48 0.98
CA GLN A 116 -3.62 -20.44 1.90
C GLN A 116 -3.74 -19.01 1.34
N ARG A 117 -4.92 -18.67 0.84
CA ARG A 117 -5.38 -17.28 0.93
C ARG A 117 -5.98 -17.02 2.30
N GLU A 118 -5.22 -17.35 3.34
CA GLU A 118 -5.50 -16.81 4.67
C GLU A 118 -5.21 -15.31 4.57
N ASN A 119 -6.22 -14.53 4.94
CA ASN A 119 -6.10 -13.10 5.07
C ASN A 119 -4.89 -12.82 5.95
N VAL A 120 -3.82 -12.27 5.37
CA VAL A 120 -2.90 -11.43 6.14
C VAL A 120 -3.77 -10.29 6.65
N GLU A 121 -4.34 -10.49 7.83
CA GLU A 121 -4.87 -9.42 8.63
C GLU A 121 -3.64 -8.61 9.00
N ILE A 122 -3.33 -7.63 8.14
CA ILE A 122 -2.43 -6.53 8.50
C ILE A 122 -3.09 -5.96 9.74
N GLY A 123 -2.61 -6.42 10.89
CA GLY A 123 -2.90 -5.81 12.16
C GLY A 123 -2.37 -4.40 12.01
N LEU A 124 -3.26 -3.48 11.66
CA LEU A 124 -3.15 -2.11 12.10
C LEU A 124 -3.22 -2.23 13.61
N THR A 125 -2.06 -2.53 14.22
CA THR A 125 -1.85 -2.29 15.64
C THR A 125 -2.38 -0.88 15.83
N HIS A 126 -3.33 -0.74 16.74
CA HIS A 126 -3.86 0.56 17.08
C HIS A 126 -2.69 1.37 17.63
N TYR A 127 -2.01 2.08 16.74
CA TYR A 127 -0.89 2.95 17.08
C TYR A 127 -1.52 4.14 17.78
N GLN A 128 -1.55 4.06 19.10
CA GLN A 128 -1.84 5.18 19.99
C GLN A 128 -0.49 5.91 20.16
N PRO A 129 -0.25 7.02 19.45
CA PRO A 129 0.95 7.81 19.72
C PRO A 129 0.92 8.28 21.17
N SER A 130 2.08 8.32 21.82
CA SER A 130 2.16 8.88 23.17
C SER A 130 1.85 10.38 23.11
N ALA A 131 1.25 10.92 24.18
CA ALA A 131 0.97 12.36 24.27
C ALA A 131 2.23 13.21 24.06
N ALA A 132 3.39 12.73 24.53
CA ALA A 132 4.69 13.38 24.32
C ALA A 132 5.06 13.46 22.83
N TYR A 133 4.83 12.39 22.05
CA TYR A 133 5.09 12.39 20.61
C TYR A 133 4.17 13.37 19.87
N VAL A 134 2.88 13.40 20.23
CA VAL A 134 1.92 14.35 19.65
C VAL A 134 2.35 15.80 19.94
N MET A 135 2.72 16.11 21.18
CA MET A 135 3.20 17.45 21.56
C MET A 135 4.47 17.83 20.82
N GLN A 136 5.43 16.91 20.68
CA GLN A 136 6.65 17.16 19.92
C GLN A 136 6.36 17.46 18.44
N CYS A 137 5.43 16.74 17.81
CA CYS A 137 5.01 17.03 16.44
C CYS A 137 4.33 18.40 16.34
N VAL A 138 3.47 18.76 17.29
CA VAL A 138 2.78 20.07 17.31
C VAL A 138 3.78 21.21 17.45
N GLU A 139 4.75 21.10 18.37
CA GLU A 139 5.80 22.11 18.55
C GLU A 139 6.68 22.23 17.30
N GLN A 140 7.03 21.10 16.68
CA GLN A 140 7.83 21.10 15.46
C GLN A 140 7.09 21.75 14.28
N HIS A 141 5.78 21.53 14.16
CA HIS A 141 4.95 22.21 13.16
C HIS A 141 4.73 23.69 13.48
N ALA A 142 4.57 24.07 14.75
CA ALA A 142 4.47 25.48 15.17
C ALA A 142 5.76 26.26 14.88
N ALA A 143 6.92 25.64 15.14
CA ALA A 143 8.22 26.21 14.80
C ALA A 143 8.41 26.36 13.28
N TYR A 144 7.87 25.42 12.49
CA TYR A 144 7.90 25.49 11.03
C TYR A 144 6.93 26.56 10.47
N ALA A 145 5.76 26.73 11.10
CA ALA A 145 4.74 27.70 10.70
C ALA A 145 5.11 29.15 11.05
N GLY A 146 6.04 29.37 11.99
CA GLY A 146 6.51 30.72 12.35
C GLY A 146 7.15 31.51 11.22
N ASP A 147 7.55 30.85 10.12
CA ASP A 147 8.18 31.45 8.94
C ASP A 147 7.23 31.56 7.73
N GLN A 148 6.03 30.97 7.79
CA GLN A 148 5.05 31.02 6.70
C GLN A 148 3.67 31.42 7.23
N THR A 149 3.22 32.62 6.86
CA THR A 149 1.82 33.04 7.07
C THR A 149 0.90 32.18 6.21
N MET A 150 0.36 31.11 6.79
CA MET A 150 -0.67 30.29 6.16
C MET A 150 -1.96 31.13 6.02
N PRO A 151 -2.58 31.21 4.83
CA PRO A 151 -3.92 31.76 4.72
C PRO A 151 -4.90 30.86 5.47
N GLU A 152 -5.83 31.47 6.21
CA GLU A 152 -6.85 30.77 6.98
C GLU A 152 -7.72 29.91 6.05
N LEU A 153 -7.39 28.63 5.95
CA LEU A 153 -8.20 27.65 5.24
C LEU A 153 -9.47 27.43 6.04
N ALA A 154 -10.53 28.12 5.65
CA ALA A 154 -11.87 27.90 6.16
C ALA A 154 -12.28 26.44 5.86
N VAL A 155 -12.21 25.58 6.87
CA VAL A 155 -12.79 24.24 6.81
C VAL A 155 -14.32 24.43 6.70
N PRO A 156 -14.97 23.99 5.61
CA PRO A 156 -16.40 24.18 5.49
C PRO A 156 -17.15 23.39 6.56
N ASP A 157 -18.01 24.09 7.30
CA ASP A 157 -18.82 23.60 8.44
C ASP A 157 -19.53 22.26 8.19
N SER A 158 -19.76 21.91 6.92
CA SER A 158 -20.33 20.64 6.48
C SER A 158 -19.54 19.38 6.86
N LEU A 159 -18.26 19.49 7.25
CA LEU A 159 -17.43 18.36 7.69
C LEU A 159 -17.43 18.15 9.21
N VAL A 160 -17.93 19.11 10.00
CA VAL A 160 -18.08 18.99 11.45
C VAL A 160 -19.48 18.44 11.72
N ARG A 161 -19.66 17.13 11.51
CA ARG A 161 -20.94 16.48 11.82
C ARG A 161 -20.86 15.76 13.17
N ASP A 162 -21.68 16.27 14.09
CA ASP A 162 -21.91 15.87 15.48
C ASP A 162 -21.75 14.37 15.77
N GLY A 163 -20.67 14.04 16.46
CA GLY A 163 -20.59 12.83 17.28
C GLY A 163 -21.38 13.03 18.57
N LYS A 164 -22.70 13.18 18.49
CA LYS A 164 -23.55 13.13 19.69
C LYS A 164 -23.77 11.67 20.08
N SER A 165 -23.26 11.35 21.25
CA SER A 165 -23.42 10.09 21.98
C SER A 165 -24.88 9.63 22.02
N ARG A 166 -25.04 8.32 21.86
CA ARG A 166 -26.28 7.60 22.14
C ARG A 166 -26.06 6.89 23.48
N ASP A 167 -26.58 7.49 24.55
CA ASP A 167 -27.06 6.73 25.71
C ASP A 167 -28.46 6.19 25.38
#